data_AF-A0A3M6Q5M3-F1
#
_entry.id   AF-A0A3M6Q5M3-F1
#
_cell.length_a   1.000
_cell.length_b   1.000
_cell.length_c   1.000
_cell.angle_alpha   90.00
_cell.angle_beta   90.00
_cell.angle_gamma   90.00
#
_symmetry.space_group_name_H-M   'P 1'
#
loop_
_entity.id
_entity.type
_entity.pdbx_description
1 polymer ?
#
loop_
_entity_poly.entity_id
_entity_poly.type
_entity_poly.pdbx_seq_one_letter_code
_entity_poly.pdbx_strand_id
1 'polypeptide(L)'
;MPTPLLSARLCATSARWLLTAAAAVLAACGGGSDPEPLPPEPPAPAIGDLVGAQPLKPVSRAEIAQALASHSERIQGVAPRYDVQTYRLTYRTHDKDGALVEASGLLTLPVKPAGQPSPVVSYQHATIFYDAEAPSNRIEGQEPPIVLASLGYIVVAADYVGFGATKGQEHPYLVATPAARAVIDMLTAAQTWRRQNHVTDNGQLYMAGYSEGGYATMAAQRTLELGDSPALLAQLQASFPGGGPYDVQTTLDTQVQRIRDRYWWGHLIQPGLLRHLGSSVRKELRRVLLRLTSPEDSDVRYQTTFMDRYMADDKDAIARESNVHQGWKPSRPVYLFHGRDDQTVPYESGLSAYNTLRAQGGSPVTLHDCTHTPSRHTECVPEYFLLTVRQMATTARDL
;
A
#
# COMPACT_ATOMS: atom_id res chain seq x y z
N MET A 1 44.89 40.95 -50.68
CA MET A 1 45.27 42.32 -50.26
C MET A 1 44.35 42.71 -49.09
N PRO A 2 44.83 43.34 -48.01
CA PRO A 2 46.19 43.37 -47.47
C PRO A 2 46.27 42.73 -46.05
N THR A 3 47.48 42.41 -45.61
CA THR A 3 47.93 42.30 -44.19
C THR A 3 48.17 43.74 -43.63
N PRO A 4 48.84 44.04 -42.47
CA PRO A 4 49.55 43.18 -41.51
C PRO A 4 49.53 43.54 -39.99
N LEU A 5 50.16 42.64 -39.20
CA LEU A 5 51.08 42.88 -38.06
C LEU A 5 50.68 43.71 -36.81
N LEU A 6 50.96 43.11 -35.64
CA LEU A 6 52.10 43.57 -34.84
C LEU A 6 52.77 42.41 -34.07
N SER A 7 54.08 42.48 -33.87
CA SER A 7 54.92 41.35 -33.44
C SER A 7 56.22 41.76 -32.73
N ALA A 8 56.55 41.11 -31.61
CA ALA A 8 57.90 40.99 -31.02
C ALA A 8 57.86 39.76 -30.06
N ARG A 9 58.73 38.73 -30.04
CA ARG A 9 60.20 38.56 -30.23
C ARG A 9 61.04 39.24 -29.12
N LEU A 10 62.10 38.64 -28.54
CA LEU A 10 62.66 37.26 -28.49
C LEU A 10 63.88 37.26 -27.51
N CYS A 11 64.20 36.13 -26.86
CA CYS A 11 65.56 35.66 -26.43
C CYS A 11 65.38 34.27 -25.75
N ALA A 12 66.03 33.14 -26.08
CA ALA A 12 67.45 32.81 -26.34
C ALA A 12 68.27 32.74 -25.02
N THR A 13 69.14 31.76 -24.68
CA THR A 13 69.95 30.80 -25.48
C THR A 13 70.36 29.47 -24.73
N SER A 14 70.96 28.51 -25.47
CA SER A 14 72.04 27.52 -25.08
C SER A 14 71.76 26.42 -24.02
N ALA A 15 71.81 25.10 -24.33
CA ALA A 15 72.98 24.18 -24.59
C ALA A 15 73.69 23.70 -23.29
N ARG A 16 74.20 22.46 -23.07
CA ARG A 16 74.87 21.46 -23.95
C ARG A 16 75.13 20.13 -23.13
N TRP A 17 75.11 18.94 -23.76
CA TRP A 17 75.80 17.67 -23.30
C TRP A 17 75.33 16.94 -21.99
N LEU A 18 75.63 15.65 -21.68
CA LEU A 18 76.37 14.56 -22.41
C LEU A 18 75.83 13.07 -22.27
N LEU A 19 76.50 12.13 -21.55
CA LEU A 19 76.43 10.64 -21.67
C LEU A 19 76.82 9.83 -20.40
N THR A 20 76.32 8.58 -20.31
CA THR A 20 76.89 7.35 -19.64
C THR A 20 76.99 7.28 -18.09
N ALA A 21 76.91 6.12 -17.39
CA ALA A 21 76.87 4.69 -17.78
C ALA A 21 76.07 3.77 -16.80
N ALA A 22 75.65 2.60 -17.32
CA ALA A 22 75.55 1.24 -16.73
C ALA A 22 75.34 0.98 -15.21
N ALA A 23 74.40 0.09 -14.91
CA ALA A 23 74.69 -1.24 -14.30
C ALA A 23 73.46 -2.17 -14.36
N ALA A 24 73.67 -3.47 -14.61
CA ALA A 24 72.65 -4.50 -14.46
C ALA A 24 73.14 -5.57 -13.49
N VAL A 25 72.46 -5.74 -12.35
CA VAL A 25 72.56 -6.91 -11.46
C VAL A 25 71.17 -7.21 -10.91
N LEU A 26 70.82 -8.50 -10.84
CA LEU A 26 69.56 -9.00 -10.30
C LEU A 26 69.48 -8.85 -8.77
N ALA A 27 68.28 -8.57 -8.25
CA ALA A 27 67.91 -8.89 -6.88
C ALA A 27 66.47 -9.44 -6.86
N ALA A 28 66.31 -10.70 -6.49
CA ALA A 28 65.00 -11.31 -6.26
C ALA A 28 64.69 -11.33 -4.75
N CYS A 29 63.81 -10.42 -4.34
CA CYS A 29 62.98 -10.42 -3.13
C CYS A 29 61.73 -9.61 -3.54
N GLY A 30 60.49 -10.00 -3.31
CA GLY A 30 59.97 -10.76 -2.18
C GLY A 30 59.11 -9.80 -1.35
N GLY A 31 57.80 -9.76 -1.61
CA GLY A 31 56.83 -8.92 -0.89
C GLY A 31 56.27 -7.76 -1.72
N GLY A 32 55.17 -8.03 -2.42
CA GLY A 32 54.27 -7.02 -2.99
C GLY A 32 52.86 -7.55 -2.83
N SER A 33 52.08 -6.93 -1.94
CA SER A 33 50.69 -7.32 -1.67
C SER A 33 49.84 -7.12 -2.92
N ASP A 34 49.16 -8.18 -3.38
CA ASP A 34 48.02 -8.02 -4.27
C ASP A 34 47.04 -7.02 -3.62
N PRO A 35 46.50 -6.03 -4.36
CA PRO A 35 45.48 -5.17 -3.82
C PRO A 35 44.28 -6.04 -3.44
N GLU A 36 43.82 -5.95 -2.19
CA GLU A 36 42.62 -6.66 -1.74
C GLU A 36 41.48 -6.37 -2.73
N PRO A 37 40.74 -7.41 -3.17
CA PRO A 37 39.56 -7.20 -3.99
C PRO A 37 38.64 -6.21 -3.26
N LEU A 38 38.31 -5.09 -3.91
CA LEU A 38 37.38 -4.13 -3.34
C LEU A 38 36.10 -4.87 -2.92
N PRO A 39 35.55 -4.60 -1.73
CA PRO A 39 34.29 -5.21 -1.31
C PRO A 39 33.25 -5.05 -2.41
N PRO A 40 32.46 -6.10 -2.72
CA PRO A 40 31.43 -5.98 -3.74
C PRO A 40 30.51 -4.81 -3.40
N GLU A 41 30.28 -3.95 -4.39
CA GLU A 41 29.44 -2.76 -4.22
C GLU A 41 28.05 -3.21 -3.72
N PRO A 42 27.50 -2.56 -2.68
CA PRO A 42 26.20 -2.95 -2.14
C PRO A 42 25.14 -2.90 -3.25
N PRO A 43 24.17 -3.84 -3.25
CA PRO A 43 23.13 -3.88 -4.28
C PRO A 43 22.37 -2.55 -4.32
N ALA A 44 22.04 -2.11 -5.54
CA ALA A 44 21.30 -0.88 -5.75
C ALA A 44 19.94 -0.90 -5.00
N PRO A 45 19.50 0.21 -4.40
CA PRO A 45 18.22 0.30 -3.71
C PRO A 45 17.05 -0.19 -4.57
N ALA A 46 16.20 -1.05 -4.00
CA ALA A 46 15.08 -1.68 -4.69
C ALA A 46 13.78 -1.54 -3.90
N ILE A 47 12.64 -1.74 -4.56
CA ILE A 47 11.34 -1.86 -3.89
C ILE A 47 11.33 -3.07 -2.95
N GLY A 48 10.67 -2.93 -1.80
CA GLY A 48 10.65 -3.96 -0.74
C GLY A 48 11.91 -4.02 0.12
N ASP A 49 12.93 -3.19 -0.14
CA ASP A 49 14.07 -3.04 0.77
C ASP A 49 13.59 -2.58 2.16
N LEU A 50 14.06 -3.26 3.20
CA LEU A 50 13.98 -2.76 4.56
C LEU A 50 15.08 -1.72 4.80
N VAL A 51 14.70 -0.48 5.08
CA VAL A 51 15.61 0.62 5.38
C VAL A 51 15.96 0.65 6.87
N GLY A 52 14.96 0.43 7.73
CA GLY A 52 15.14 0.48 9.18
C GLY A 52 13.92 0.01 9.95
N ALA A 53 14.11 -0.18 11.26
CA ALA A 53 13.05 -0.57 12.18
C ALA A 53 13.22 0.13 13.53
N GLN A 54 12.13 0.70 14.04
CA GLN A 54 12.06 1.38 15.33
C GLN A 54 11.03 0.68 16.21
N PRO A 55 11.40 0.18 17.41
CA PRO A 55 10.43 -0.28 18.39
C PRO A 55 9.48 0.85 18.80
N LEU A 56 8.18 0.55 18.87
CA LEU A 56 7.14 1.46 19.37
C LEU A 56 6.62 0.94 20.73
N LYS A 57 5.58 1.56 21.29
CA LYS A 57 5.05 1.13 22.60
C LYS A 57 4.44 -0.28 22.51
N PRO A 58 4.77 -1.22 23.42
CA PRO A 58 4.01 -2.46 23.54
C PRO A 58 2.58 -2.14 24.02
N VAL A 59 1.64 -3.04 23.73
CA VAL A 59 0.24 -2.92 24.16
C VAL A 59 -0.14 -4.20 24.91
N SER A 60 -0.61 -4.06 26.16
CA SER A 60 -0.95 -5.23 26.97
C SER A 60 -2.32 -5.81 26.60
N ARG A 61 -2.51 -7.12 26.78
CA ARG A 61 -3.79 -7.81 26.61
C ARG A 61 -4.91 -7.18 27.45
N ALA A 62 -4.57 -6.64 28.62
CA ALA A 62 -5.49 -5.93 29.49
C ALA A 62 -5.91 -4.57 28.91
N GLU A 63 -4.97 -3.78 28.39
CA GLU A 63 -5.22 -2.52 27.68
C GLU A 63 -6.10 -2.76 26.43
N ILE A 64 -5.82 -3.82 25.66
CA ILE A 64 -6.60 -4.21 24.48
C ILE A 64 -8.04 -4.60 24.88
N ALA A 65 -8.20 -5.41 25.93
CA ALA A 65 -9.52 -5.79 26.43
C ALA A 65 -10.32 -4.58 26.94
N GLN A 66 -9.67 -3.65 27.64
CA GLN A 66 -10.29 -2.41 28.12
C GLN A 66 -10.68 -1.48 26.96
N ALA A 67 -9.81 -1.34 25.95
CA ALA A 67 -10.06 -0.51 24.77
C ALA A 67 -11.24 -1.06 23.94
N LEU A 68 -11.31 -2.38 23.73
CA LEU A 68 -12.42 -3.04 23.05
C LEU A 68 -13.75 -2.92 23.82
N ALA A 69 -13.71 -3.03 25.16
CA ALA A 69 -14.90 -2.80 25.98
C ALA A 69 -15.40 -1.35 25.94
N SER A 70 -14.49 -0.39 25.64
CA SER A 70 -14.80 1.05 25.57
C SER A 70 -15.21 1.52 24.17
N HIS A 71 -14.84 0.78 23.11
CA HIS A 71 -15.07 1.10 21.69
C HIS A 71 -15.80 -0.03 20.96
N SER A 72 -16.82 -0.60 21.61
CA SER A 72 -17.57 -1.74 21.09
C SER A 72 -18.26 -1.46 19.75
N GLU A 73 -18.48 -0.20 19.39
CA GLU A 73 -19.03 0.21 18.09
C GLU A 73 -18.08 -0.04 16.90
N ARG A 74 -16.77 -0.28 17.14
CA ARG A 74 -15.78 -0.55 16.08
C ARG A 74 -15.50 -2.04 15.90
N ILE A 75 -15.30 -2.78 16.99
CA ILE A 75 -14.93 -4.20 16.97
C ILE A 75 -15.66 -4.94 18.11
N GLN A 76 -16.29 -6.08 17.78
CA GLN A 76 -17.05 -6.91 18.73
C GLN A 76 -16.72 -8.40 18.58
N GLY A 77 -17.06 -9.20 19.59
CA GLY A 77 -17.07 -10.66 19.49
C GLY A 77 -15.69 -11.32 19.43
N VAL A 78 -14.63 -10.60 19.78
CA VAL A 78 -13.24 -11.09 19.85
C VAL A 78 -12.68 -10.92 21.26
N ALA A 79 -11.78 -11.82 21.67
CA ALA A 79 -11.14 -11.80 22.99
C ALA A 79 -9.61 -11.85 22.80
N PRO A 80 -8.85 -10.84 23.28
CA PRO A 80 -7.40 -10.81 23.11
C PRO A 80 -6.73 -11.89 23.95
N ARG A 81 -5.76 -12.59 23.36
CA ARG A 81 -5.06 -13.75 23.96
C ARG A 81 -3.66 -13.39 24.45
N TYR A 82 -2.95 -12.56 23.69
CA TYR A 82 -1.55 -12.19 23.89
C TYR A 82 -1.39 -10.67 24.11
N ASP A 83 -0.31 -10.30 24.80
CA ASP A 83 0.25 -8.95 24.69
C ASP A 83 0.84 -8.74 23.28
N VAL A 84 1.05 -7.49 22.88
CA VAL A 84 1.50 -7.14 21.51
C VAL A 84 2.76 -6.28 21.57
N GLN A 85 3.80 -6.69 20.84
CA GLN A 85 4.95 -5.84 20.52
C GLN A 85 4.71 -5.13 19.19
N THR A 86 5.23 -3.91 19.06
CA THR A 86 4.98 -3.04 17.89
C THR A 86 6.28 -2.42 17.39
N TYR A 87 6.39 -2.29 16.07
CA TYR A 87 7.55 -1.70 15.39
C TYR A 87 7.07 -0.85 14.21
N ARG A 88 7.66 0.34 14.04
CA ARG A 88 7.63 1.04 12.75
C ARG A 88 8.74 0.46 11.89
N LEU A 89 8.39 -0.05 10.71
CA LEU A 89 9.35 -0.32 9.66
C LEU A 89 9.39 0.87 8.71
N THR A 90 10.59 1.18 8.21
CA THR A 90 10.79 2.05 7.05
C THR A 90 11.25 1.17 5.89
N TYR A 91 10.60 1.28 4.74
CA TYR A 91 10.82 0.43 3.57
C TYR A 91 10.75 1.23 2.28
N ARG A 92 11.33 0.71 1.19
CA ARG A 92 11.30 1.36 -0.12
C ARG A 92 10.12 0.89 -0.95
N THR A 93 9.43 1.84 -1.58
CA THR A 93 8.33 1.61 -2.51
C THR A 93 8.28 2.74 -3.55
N HIS A 94 7.30 2.73 -4.44
CA HIS A 94 7.11 3.80 -5.43
C HIS A 94 6.02 4.80 -5.01
N ASP A 95 6.27 6.08 -5.26
CA ASP A 95 5.27 7.14 -5.15
C ASP A 95 4.29 7.15 -6.35
N LYS A 96 3.45 8.19 -6.40
CA LYS A 96 2.45 8.39 -7.47
C LYS A 96 3.04 8.59 -8.87
N ASP A 97 4.29 9.01 -8.99
CA ASP A 97 4.99 9.29 -10.24
C ASP A 97 5.97 8.14 -10.62
N GLY A 98 6.08 7.11 -9.77
CA GLY A 98 6.97 5.97 -9.94
C GLY A 98 8.37 6.17 -9.38
N ALA A 99 8.62 7.24 -8.62
CA ALA A 99 9.91 7.47 -7.97
C ALA A 99 10.05 6.62 -6.70
N LEU A 100 11.27 6.15 -6.43
CA LEU A 100 11.58 5.36 -5.24
C LEU A 100 11.59 6.26 -4.00
N VAL A 101 10.75 5.93 -3.01
CA VAL A 101 10.58 6.67 -1.75
C VAL A 101 10.67 5.73 -0.55
N GLU A 102 11.06 6.28 0.61
CA GLU A 102 11.13 5.55 1.88
C GLU A 102 9.83 5.76 2.67
N ALA A 103 8.89 4.83 2.52
CA ALA A 103 7.61 4.81 3.22
C ALA A 103 7.70 4.08 4.56
N SER A 104 6.66 4.18 5.38
CA SER A 104 6.59 3.49 6.67
C SER A 104 5.34 2.61 6.82
N GLY A 105 5.40 1.72 7.80
CA GLY A 105 4.27 0.89 8.19
C GLY A 105 4.47 0.28 9.58
N LEU A 106 3.39 -0.23 10.14
CA LEU A 106 3.35 -0.94 11.40
C LEU A 106 3.57 -2.44 11.18
N LEU A 107 4.50 -3.01 11.95
CA LEU A 107 4.60 -4.44 12.22
C LEU A 107 4.18 -4.71 13.66
N THR A 108 3.23 -5.60 13.89
CA THR A 108 2.83 -6.05 15.23
C THR A 108 3.00 -7.56 15.40
N LEU A 109 3.47 -7.95 16.58
CA LEU A 109 3.81 -9.32 16.93
C LEU A 109 3.08 -9.76 18.21
N PRO A 110 2.49 -10.96 18.25
CA PRO A 110 1.96 -11.54 19.49
C PRO A 110 3.11 -11.96 20.40
N VAL A 111 3.01 -11.65 21.70
CA VAL A 111 3.97 -12.14 22.70
C VAL A 111 3.67 -13.60 23.03
N LYS A 112 4.24 -14.49 22.21
CA LYS A 112 4.16 -15.96 22.38
C LYS A 112 5.42 -16.53 23.05
N PRO A 113 5.35 -17.75 23.61
CA PRO A 113 6.54 -18.49 24.01
C PRO A 113 7.53 -18.62 22.86
N ALA A 114 8.83 -18.55 23.17
CA ALA A 114 9.90 -18.51 22.18
C ALA A 114 9.82 -19.68 21.18
N GLY A 115 9.98 -19.37 19.89
CA GLY A 115 9.94 -20.35 18.80
C GLY A 115 8.55 -20.78 18.32
N GLN A 116 7.46 -20.37 18.99
CA GLN A 116 6.12 -20.61 18.44
C GLN A 116 5.87 -19.73 17.21
N PRO A 117 5.52 -20.31 16.05
CA PRO A 117 5.27 -19.54 14.84
C PRO A 117 3.92 -18.82 14.91
N SER A 118 3.62 -18.01 13.90
CA SER A 118 2.31 -17.39 13.72
C SER A 118 1.99 -17.18 12.25
N PRO A 119 0.71 -17.20 11.86
CA PRO A 119 0.27 -16.79 10.53
C PRO A 119 0.38 -15.27 10.36
N VAL A 120 0.58 -14.82 9.13
CA VAL A 120 0.72 -13.40 8.77
C VAL A 120 -0.61 -12.86 8.27
N VAL A 121 -1.00 -11.66 8.72
CA VAL A 121 -2.07 -10.86 8.14
C VAL A 121 -1.47 -9.59 7.57
N SER A 122 -1.65 -9.34 6.28
CA SER A 122 -1.54 -8.00 5.72
C SER A 122 -2.84 -7.25 6.02
N TYR A 123 -2.76 -6.16 6.77
CA TYR A 123 -3.91 -5.30 7.06
C TYR A 123 -3.80 -3.99 6.27
N GLN A 124 -4.87 -3.66 5.56
CA GLN A 124 -5.01 -2.43 4.78
C GLN A 124 -6.05 -1.53 5.45
N HIS A 125 -5.63 -0.32 5.85
CA HIS A 125 -6.52 0.64 6.48
C HIS A 125 -7.51 1.25 5.47
N ALA A 126 -8.67 1.68 5.98
CA ALA A 126 -9.60 2.53 5.24
C ALA A 126 -9.00 3.94 5.05
N THR A 127 -9.71 4.81 4.33
CA THR A 127 -9.28 6.21 4.17
C THR A 127 -9.20 6.90 5.53
N ILE A 128 -7.99 7.37 5.83
CA ILE A 128 -7.63 8.15 7.02
C ILE A 128 -7.21 9.54 6.56
N PHE A 129 -7.67 10.58 7.24
CA PHE A 129 -7.56 11.97 6.79
C PHE A 129 -6.44 12.75 7.48
N TYR A 130 -5.89 12.18 8.54
CA TYR A 130 -4.79 12.75 9.29
C TYR A 130 -3.63 11.79 9.34
N ASP A 131 -2.41 12.28 9.15
CA ASP A 131 -1.19 11.50 9.30
C ASP A 131 -1.07 10.86 10.70
N ALA A 132 -1.62 11.48 11.74
CA ALA A 132 -1.71 10.91 13.08
C ALA A 132 -2.54 9.61 13.16
N GLU A 133 -3.37 9.32 12.16
CA GLU A 133 -4.18 8.09 12.06
C GLU A 133 -3.47 6.95 11.33
N ALA A 134 -2.30 7.21 10.72
CA ALA A 134 -1.51 6.19 10.05
C ALA A 134 -1.19 5.02 11.01
N PRO A 135 -1.27 3.74 10.58
CA PRO A 135 -1.03 2.59 11.43
C PRO A 135 0.22 2.68 12.30
N SER A 136 1.35 3.14 11.76
CA SER A 136 2.59 3.25 12.53
C SER A 136 2.63 4.46 13.47
N ASN A 137 1.76 5.46 13.30
CA ASN A 137 1.58 6.59 14.22
C ASN A 137 0.56 6.27 15.34
N ARG A 138 -0.49 5.49 15.06
CA ARG A 138 -1.62 5.26 15.97
C ARG A 138 -1.58 3.89 16.67
N ILE A 139 -0.78 3.79 17.73
CA ILE A 139 -0.71 2.58 18.56
C ILE A 139 -1.77 2.62 19.67
N GLU A 140 -2.98 2.11 19.42
CA GLU A 140 -4.07 2.07 20.41
C GLU A 140 -4.75 0.68 20.45
N GLY A 141 -5.23 0.26 21.63
CA GLY A 141 -5.66 -1.12 21.87
C GLY A 141 -6.84 -1.59 21.02
N GLN A 142 -7.69 -0.68 20.55
CA GLN A 142 -8.83 -0.98 19.67
C GLN A 142 -8.48 -0.98 18.18
N GLU A 143 -7.27 -0.61 17.77
CA GLU A 143 -6.93 -0.53 16.34
C GLU A 143 -6.76 -1.93 15.73
N PRO A 144 -7.29 -2.19 14.51
CA PRO A 144 -7.29 -3.52 13.91
C PRO A 144 -5.94 -4.27 13.89
N PRO A 145 -4.78 -3.64 13.60
CA PRO A 145 -3.48 -4.34 13.67
C PRO A 145 -3.08 -4.80 15.07
N ILE A 146 -3.51 -4.09 16.11
CA ILE A 146 -3.26 -4.45 17.51
C ILE A 146 -4.20 -5.59 17.93
N VAL A 147 -5.49 -5.47 17.60
CA VAL A 147 -6.49 -6.49 17.91
C VAL A 147 -6.17 -7.80 17.20
N LEU A 148 -5.87 -7.76 15.90
CA LEU A 148 -5.45 -8.95 15.12
C LEU A 148 -4.18 -9.58 15.70
N ALA A 149 -3.18 -8.79 16.10
CA ALA A 149 -2.00 -9.33 16.75
C ALA A 149 -2.32 -10.02 18.08
N SER A 150 -3.19 -9.44 18.90
CA SER A 150 -3.61 -10.03 20.17
C SER A 150 -4.30 -11.40 20.03
N LEU A 151 -4.84 -11.72 18.84
CA LEU A 151 -5.47 -13.00 18.52
C LEU A 151 -4.47 -14.08 18.08
N GLY A 152 -3.18 -13.74 17.92
CA GLY A 152 -2.11 -14.68 17.58
C GLY A 152 -1.51 -14.51 16.18
N TYR A 153 -1.87 -13.47 15.43
CA TYR A 153 -1.34 -13.21 14.09
C TYR A 153 -0.12 -12.27 14.14
N ILE A 154 0.85 -12.45 13.26
CA ILE A 154 1.81 -11.38 12.90
C ILE A 154 1.07 -10.44 11.95
N VAL A 155 0.97 -9.14 12.24
CA VAL A 155 0.24 -8.20 11.38
C VAL A 155 1.19 -7.18 10.75
N VAL A 156 1.01 -6.96 9.46
CA VAL A 156 1.79 -6.03 8.64
C VAL A 156 0.82 -5.03 8.03
N ALA A 157 0.92 -3.75 8.41
CA ALA A 157 0.07 -2.69 7.91
C ALA A 157 0.92 -1.54 7.37
N ALA A 158 0.89 -1.31 6.06
CA ALA A 158 1.53 -0.14 5.45
C ALA A 158 0.78 1.15 5.85
N ASP A 159 1.50 2.26 5.97
CA ASP A 159 0.88 3.59 6.14
C ASP A 159 0.39 4.19 4.81
N TYR A 160 0.76 3.57 3.69
CA TYR A 160 0.72 4.11 2.31
C TYR A 160 1.62 5.36 2.11
N VAL A 161 1.88 5.69 0.84
CA VAL A 161 2.54 6.94 0.46
C VAL A 161 1.63 8.12 0.75
N GLY A 162 2.19 9.23 1.24
CA GLY A 162 1.49 10.43 1.71
C GLY A 162 1.37 10.52 3.24
N PHE A 163 1.65 9.42 3.95
CA PHE A 163 1.56 9.29 5.40
C PHE A 163 2.90 8.87 6.02
N GLY A 164 3.03 9.00 7.33
CA GLY A 164 4.17 8.51 8.11
C GLY A 164 5.50 9.11 7.64
N ALA A 165 6.45 8.26 7.25
CA ALA A 165 7.74 8.68 6.69
C ALA A 165 7.61 9.52 5.39
N THR A 166 6.47 9.45 4.70
CA THR A 166 6.18 10.21 3.47
C THR A 166 5.18 11.35 3.69
N LYS A 167 4.93 11.78 4.93
CA LYS A 167 4.04 12.91 5.23
C LYS A 167 4.36 14.14 4.38
N GLY A 168 3.33 14.75 3.79
CA GLY A 168 3.44 15.94 2.95
C GLY A 168 3.66 15.64 1.47
N GLN A 169 3.96 14.39 1.11
CA GLN A 169 3.75 13.89 -0.26
C GLN A 169 2.25 13.73 -0.53
N GLU A 170 1.90 13.57 -1.81
CA GLU A 170 0.51 13.36 -2.22
C GLU A 170 0.19 11.87 -2.28
N HIS A 171 -0.82 11.45 -1.52
CA HIS A 171 -1.27 10.08 -1.43
C HIS A 171 -1.94 9.62 -2.76
N PRO A 172 -1.48 8.52 -3.38
CA PRO A 172 -2.01 8.02 -4.67
C PRO A 172 -3.35 7.30 -4.54
N TYR A 173 -4.40 8.07 -4.23
CA TYR A 173 -5.73 7.56 -3.92
C TYR A 173 -6.42 6.91 -5.13
N LEU A 174 -6.87 5.67 -4.95
CA LEU A 174 -7.55 4.85 -5.98
C LEU A 174 -6.76 4.70 -7.30
N VAL A 175 -5.44 4.62 -7.20
CA VAL A 175 -4.53 4.25 -8.30
C VAL A 175 -3.95 2.86 -8.01
N ALA A 176 -4.20 1.89 -8.90
CA ALA A 176 -4.05 0.48 -8.59
C ALA A 176 -2.59 0.05 -8.31
N THR A 177 -1.65 0.53 -9.12
CA THR A 177 -0.23 0.18 -9.01
C THR A 177 0.40 0.61 -7.68
N PRO A 178 0.39 1.90 -7.28
CA PRO A 178 0.98 2.31 -6.01
C PRO A 178 0.24 1.74 -4.79
N ALA A 179 -1.08 1.56 -4.86
CA ALA A 179 -1.84 0.89 -3.79
C ALA A 179 -1.37 -0.57 -3.58
N ALA A 180 -1.13 -1.31 -4.67
CA ALA A 180 -0.56 -2.66 -4.59
C ALA A 180 0.90 -2.66 -4.08
N ARG A 181 1.73 -1.70 -4.52
CA ARG A 181 3.14 -1.60 -4.13
C ARG A 181 3.32 -1.32 -2.65
N ALA A 182 2.59 -0.37 -2.08
CA ALA A 182 2.64 -0.10 -0.64
C ALA A 182 2.36 -1.36 0.21
N VAL A 183 1.47 -2.25 -0.25
CA VAL A 183 1.16 -3.52 0.43
C VAL A 183 2.26 -4.57 0.23
N ILE A 184 2.66 -4.83 -1.02
CA ILE A 184 3.61 -5.91 -1.37
C ILE A 184 5.03 -5.59 -0.88
N ASP A 185 5.45 -4.34 -1.00
CA ASP A 185 6.79 -3.90 -0.63
C ASP A 185 6.95 -3.89 0.90
N MET A 186 5.91 -3.46 1.64
CA MET A 186 5.88 -3.55 3.11
C MET A 186 5.87 -5.01 3.59
N LEU A 187 5.14 -5.92 2.93
CA LEU A 187 5.19 -7.36 3.22
C LEU A 187 6.60 -7.95 3.02
N THR A 188 7.28 -7.52 1.95
CA THR A 188 8.65 -7.94 1.62
C THR A 188 9.65 -7.44 2.67
N ALA A 189 9.58 -6.15 3.03
CA ALA A 189 10.41 -5.57 4.08
C ALA A 189 10.16 -6.22 5.45
N ALA A 190 8.90 -6.48 5.80
CA ALA A 190 8.53 -7.20 7.01
C ALA A 190 9.00 -8.67 7.01
N GLN A 191 9.05 -9.34 5.86
CA GLN A 191 9.66 -10.68 5.76
C GLN A 191 11.17 -10.64 5.96
N THR A 192 11.85 -9.63 5.43
CA THR A 192 13.29 -9.40 5.67
C THR A 192 13.57 -9.10 7.14
N TRP A 193 12.81 -8.20 7.77
CA TRP A 193 12.94 -7.91 9.20
C TRP A 193 12.76 -9.15 10.07
N ARG A 194 11.73 -9.97 9.81
CA ARG A 194 11.44 -11.18 10.57
C ARG A 194 12.55 -12.23 10.46
N ARG A 195 13.13 -12.40 9.27
CA ARG A 195 14.31 -13.27 9.06
C ARG A 195 15.54 -12.77 9.84
N GLN A 196 15.81 -11.47 9.83
CA GLN A 196 16.94 -10.86 10.56
C GLN A 196 16.78 -10.94 12.09
N ASN A 197 15.55 -10.91 12.59
CA ASN A 197 15.25 -10.92 14.03
C ASN A 197 14.78 -12.31 14.55
N HIS A 198 14.94 -13.37 13.75
CA HIS A 198 14.54 -14.74 14.08
C HIS A 198 13.07 -14.92 14.52
N VAL A 199 12.16 -14.12 13.95
CA VAL A 199 10.72 -14.21 14.19
C VAL A 199 10.09 -15.18 13.19
N THR A 200 9.71 -16.37 13.67
CA THR A 200 9.15 -17.45 12.84
C THR A 200 7.69 -17.19 12.45
N ASP A 201 7.37 -17.35 11.16
CA ASP A 201 6.00 -17.50 10.67
C ASP A 201 5.71 -18.96 10.26
N ASN A 202 4.44 -19.31 10.06
CA ASN A 202 4.02 -20.67 9.64
C ASN A 202 3.75 -20.81 8.13
N GLY A 203 4.20 -19.84 7.32
CA GLY A 203 4.00 -19.78 5.87
C GLY A 203 2.58 -19.44 5.41
N GLN A 204 1.63 -19.15 6.31
CA GLN A 204 0.28 -18.70 5.94
C GLN A 204 0.22 -17.17 5.89
N LEU A 205 -0.22 -16.62 4.75
CA LEU A 205 -0.54 -15.20 4.58
C LEU A 205 -2.04 -15.02 4.33
N TYR A 206 -2.65 -14.04 5.00
CA TYR A 206 -3.98 -13.54 4.71
C TYR A 206 -3.89 -12.04 4.40
N MET A 207 -4.80 -11.50 3.59
CA MET A 207 -4.86 -10.06 3.31
C MET A 207 -6.26 -9.53 3.56
N ALA A 208 -6.41 -8.43 4.29
CA ALA A 208 -7.70 -7.91 4.70
C ALA A 208 -7.70 -6.38 4.78
N GLY A 209 -8.78 -5.76 4.31
CA GLY A 209 -8.96 -4.31 4.36
C GLY A 209 -10.39 -3.88 4.07
N TYR A 210 -10.77 -2.71 4.59
CA TYR A 210 -12.11 -2.16 4.41
C TYR A 210 -12.07 -0.81 3.69
N SER A 211 -13.10 -0.49 2.90
CA SER A 211 -13.18 0.74 2.10
C SER A 211 -12.01 0.83 1.10
N GLU A 212 -11.27 1.93 1.08
CA GLU A 212 -9.97 2.03 0.38
C GLU A 212 -9.03 0.86 0.72
N GLY A 213 -9.03 0.37 1.96
CA GLY A 213 -8.24 -0.79 2.33
C GLY A 213 -8.66 -2.05 1.60
N GLY A 214 -9.96 -2.23 1.35
CA GLY A 214 -10.48 -3.33 0.54
C GLY A 214 -10.03 -3.20 -0.92
N TYR A 215 -10.03 -1.97 -1.45
CA TYR A 215 -9.46 -1.68 -2.76
C TYR A 215 -7.96 -2.05 -2.84
N ALA A 216 -7.16 -1.65 -1.84
CA ALA A 216 -5.73 -1.96 -1.76
C ALA A 216 -5.47 -3.47 -1.62
N THR A 217 -6.24 -4.19 -0.80
CA THR A 217 -6.19 -5.65 -0.69
C THR A 217 -6.45 -6.34 -2.04
N MET A 218 -7.45 -5.86 -2.81
CA MET A 218 -7.72 -6.41 -4.14
C MET A 218 -6.64 -6.04 -5.16
N ALA A 219 -6.10 -4.82 -5.11
CA ALA A 219 -5.00 -4.37 -5.95
C ALA A 219 -3.75 -5.23 -5.74
N ALA A 220 -3.40 -5.49 -4.48
CA ALA A 220 -2.30 -6.37 -4.07
C ALA A 220 -2.50 -7.79 -4.59
N GLN A 221 -3.65 -8.44 -4.33
CA GLN A 221 -3.89 -9.79 -4.84
C GLN A 221 -3.82 -9.84 -6.37
N ARG A 222 -4.48 -8.92 -7.09
CA ARG A 222 -4.40 -8.81 -8.55
C ARG A 222 -2.95 -8.79 -9.03
N THR A 223 -2.09 -8.05 -8.34
CA THR A 223 -0.69 -7.85 -8.73
C THR A 223 0.12 -9.12 -8.49
N LEU A 224 -0.12 -9.82 -7.36
CA LEU A 224 0.46 -11.14 -7.09
C LEU A 224 0.04 -12.18 -8.15
N GLU A 225 -1.24 -12.23 -8.50
CA GLU A 225 -1.82 -13.19 -9.46
C GLU A 225 -1.38 -12.91 -10.91
N LEU A 226 -0.93 -11.69 -11.20
CA LEU A 226 -0.27 -11.30 -12.46
C LEU A 226 1.24 -11.64 -12.50
N GLY A 227 1.76 -12.31 -11.46
CA GLY A 227 3.13 -12.84 -11.41
C GLY A 227 4.10 -12.04 -10.55
N ASP A 228 3.64 -10.98 -9.88
CA ASP A 228 4.48 -10.26 -8.93
C ASP A 228 4.71 -11.11 -7.67
N SER A 229 5.95 -11.18 -7.19
CA SER A 229 6.29 -11.87 -5.94
C SER A 229 5.67 -13.28 -5.75
N PRO A 230 5.98 -14.28 -6.60
CA PRO A 230 5.37 -15.62 -6.53
C PRO A 230 5.45 -16.32 -5.17
N ALA A 231 6.46 -15.98 -4.35
CA ALA A 231 6.60 -16.47 -2.98
C ALA A 231 5.46 -16.00 -2.06
N LEU A 232 4.99 -14.76 -2.19
CA LEU A 232 3.84 -14.26 -1.43
C LEU A 232 2.53 -14.90 -1.91
N LEU A 233 2.38 -15.09 -3.23
CA LEU A 233 1.23 -15.83 -3.78
C LEU A 233 1.19 -17.30 -3.33
N ALA A 234 2.36 -17.93 -3.15
CA ALA A 234 2.47 -19.29 -2.60
C ALA A 234 2.03 -19.38 -1.12
N GLN A 235 2.27 -18.32 -0.33
CA GLN A 235 1.85 -18.21 1.08
C GLN A 235 0.38 -17.80 1.25
N LEU A 236 -0.18 -17.03 0.30
CA LEU A 236 -1.54 -16.49 0.38
C LEU A 236 -2.59 -17.62 0.51
N GLN A 237 -3.35 -17.59 1.60
CA GLN A 237 -4.43 -18.52 1.90
C GLN A 237 -5.79 -18.00 1.43
N ALA A 238 -6.07 -16.71 1.68
CA ALA A 238 -7.29 -16.02 1.27
C ALA A 238 -7.15 -14.50 1.41
N SER A 239 -8.00 -13.76 0.68
CA SER A 239 -8.15 -12.31 0.83
C SER A 239 -9.57 -11.91 1.23
N PHE A 240 -9.68 -10.80 1.96
CA PHE A 240 -10.93 -10.25 2.50
C PHE A 240 -11.12 -8.78 2.10
N PRO A 241 -11.49 -8.46 0.85
CA PRO A 241 -11.80 -7.09 0.46
C PRO A 241 -13.21 -6.71 0.95
N GLY A 242 -13.30 -5.77 1.91
CA GLY A 242 -14.57 -5.24 2.40
C GLY A 242 -14.90 -3.85 1.88
N GLY A 243 -16.14 -3.62 1.42
CA GLY A 243 -16.69 -2.29 1.14
C GLY A 243 -15.91 -1.41 0.15
N GLY A 244 -15.07 -1.98 -0.72
CA GLY A 244 -14.11 -1.22 -1.53
C GLY A 244 -14.61 -0.76 -2.90
N PRO A 245 -14.11 0.39 -3.41
CA PRO A 245 -14.42 0.91 -4.76
C PRO A 245 -13.65 0.15 -5.86
N TYR A 246 -13.79 -1.18 -5.91
CA TYR A 246 -13.08 -2.06 -6.85
C TYR A 246 -13.33 -1.72 -8.33
N ASP A 247 -14.55 -1.27 -8.62
CA ASP A 247 -14.99 -0.70 -9.88
C ASP A 247 -15.18 0.80 -9.69
N VAL A 248 -14.12 1.55 -9.97
CA VAL A 248 -14.05 3.00 -9.77
C VAL A 248 -14.96 3.72 -10.77
N GLN A 249 -15.13 3.17 -11.98
CA GLN A 249 -16.07 3.69 -12.97
C GLN A 249 -17.52 3.59 -12.46
N THR A 250 -17.96 2.40 -12.02
CA THR A 250 -19.31 2.20 -11.47
C THR A 250 -19.53 3.00 -10.18
N THR A 251 -18.51 3.07 -9.32
CA THR A 251 -18.52 3.91 -8.11
C THR A 251 -18.82 5.37 -8.45
N LEU A 252 -18.09 5.96 -9.40
CA LEU A 252 -18.29 7.34 -9.81
C LEU A 252 -19.61 7.56 -10.56
N ASP A 253 -20.02 6.64 -11.43
CA ASP A 253 -21.31 6.73 -12.14
C ASP A 253 -22.49 6.75 -11.15
N THR A 254 -22.49 5.91 -10.11
CA THR A 254 -23.53 5.92 -9.07
C THR A 254 -23.47 7.16 -8.19
N GLN A 255 -22.28 7.66 -7.81
CA GLN A 255 -22.19 8.90 -7.04
C GLN A 255 -22.62 10.12 -7.87
N VAL A 256 -22.28 10.19 -9.16
CA VAL A 256 -22.79 11.24 -10.05
C VAL A 256 -24.30 11.13 -10.23
N GLN A 257 -24.88 9.93 -10.34
CA GLN A 257 -26.33 9.78 -10.38
C GLN A 257 -27.00 10.33 -9.11
N ARG A 258 -26.47 10.03 -7.91
CA ARG A 258 -26.96 10.60 -6.66
C ARG A 258 -26.83 12.14 -6.60
N ILE A 259 -25.79 12.71 -7.20
CA ILE A 259 -25.64 14.17 -7.37
C ILE A 259 -26.70 14.72 -8.33
N ARG A 260 -27.00 14.02 -9.43
CA ARG A 260 -28.05 14.41 -10.39
C ARG A 260 -29.42 14.52 -9.73
N ASP A 261 -29.73 13.57 -8.86
CA ASP A 261 -31.03 13.48 -8.18
C ASP A 261 -31.15 14.44 -6.98
N ARG A 262 -30.03 14.80 -6.34
CA ARG A 262 -30.01 15.65 -5.13
C ARG A 262 -29.93 17.15 -5.41
N TYR A 263 -29.26 17.58 -6.46
CA TYR A 263 -28.97 18.99 -6.72
C TYR A 263 -29.83 19.56 -7.85
N TRP A 264 -30.35 20.78 -7.67
CA TRP A 264 -31.24 21.43 -8.66
C TRP A 264 -30.60 21.56 -10.05
N TRP A 265 -29.28 21.75 -10.12
CA TRP A 265 -28.48 21.84 -11.35
C TRP A 265 -28.08 20.46 -11.91
N GLY A 266 -28.40 19.37 -11.20
CA GLY A 266 -28.02 18.00 -11.54
C GLY A 266 -28.55 17.54 -12.90
N HIS A 267 -29.69 18.07 -13.35
CA HIS A 267 -30.23 17.84 -14.70
C HIS A 267 -29.31 18.33 -15.83
N LEU A 268 -28.34 19.23 -15.55
CA LEU A 268 -27.32 19.68 -16.50
C LEU A 268 -26.19 18.66 -16.68
N ILE A 269 -26.05 17.68 -15.78
CA ILE A 269 -25.06 16.62 -15.91
C ILE A 269 -25.59 15.54 -16.87
N GLN A 270 -24.85 15.33 -17.96
CA GLN A 270 -25.06 14.26 -18.92
C GLN A 270 -23.98 13.19 -18.74
N PRO A 271 -24.30 12.00 -18.18
CA PRO A 271 -23.34 10.90 -18.03
C PRO A 271 -22.73 10.50 -19.38
N GLY A 272 -21.41 10.31 -19.43
CA GLY A 272 -20.68 10.00 -20.68
C GLY A 272 -20.45 11.17 -21.63
N LEU A 273 -20.82 12.40 -21.22
CA LEU A 273 -20.52 13.66 -21.92
C LEU A 273 -19.92 14.70 -20.95
N LEU A 274 -19.30 14.25 -19.86
CA LEU A 274 -18.75 15.10 -18.79
C LEU A 274 -17.67 16.06 -19.31
N ARG A 275 -16.90 15.63 -20.31
CA ARG A 275 -15.88 16.46 -20.96
C ARG A 275 -16.46 17.68 -21.70
N HIS A 276 -17.73 17.61 -22.10
CA HIS A 276 -18.46 18.65 -22.81
C HIS A 276 -19.31 19.54 -21.88
N LEU A 277 -19.32 19.29 -20.57
CA LEU A 277 -20.05 20.13 -19.61
C LEU A 277 -19.48 21.55 -19.56
N GLY A 278 -20.39 22.52 -19.44
CA GLY A 278 -20.04 23.92 -19.20
C GLY A 278 -19.14 24.07 -17.97
N SER A 279 -18.14 24.94 -18.05
CA SER A 279 -17.05 25.03 -17.09
C SER A 279 -17.50 25.24 -15.63
N SER A 280 -18.60 25.96 -15.41
CA SER A 280 -19.21 26.13 -14.08
C SER A 280 -19.77 24.82 -13.52
N VAL A 281 -20.55 24.06 -14.31
CA VAL A 281 -21.14 22.77 -13.90
C VAL A 281 -20.05 21.73 -13.65
N ARG A 282 -19.02 21.69 -14.50
CA ARG A 282 -17.88 20.78 -14.34
C ARG A 282 -17.07 21.08 -13.06
N LYS A 283 -16.85 22.37 -12.75
CA LYS A 283 -16.21 22.80 -11.48
C LYS A 283 -17.06 22.46 -10.26
N GLU A 284 -18.38 22.64 -10.35
CA GLU A 284 -19.32 22.30 -9.27
C GLU A 284 -19.32 20.79 -9.01
N LEU A 285 -19.48 19.97 -10.05
CA LEU A 285 -19.45 18.51 -9.96
C LEU A 285 -18.13 18.00 -9.38
N ARG A 286 -16.98 18.55 -9.80
CA ARG A 286 -15.68 18.20 -9.22
C ARG A 286 -15.62 18.58 -7.73
N ARG A 287 -16.12 19.74 -7.33
CA ARG A 287 -16.14 20.15 -5.91
C ARG A 287 -17.01 19.23 -5.05
N VAL A 288 -18.18 18.82 -5.54
CA VAL A 288 -19.06 17.90 -4.81
C VAL A 288 -18.42 16.52 -4.70
N LEU A 289 -17.83 15.98 -5.76
CA LEU A 289 -17.13 14.69 -5.72
C LEU A 289 -15.92 14.71 -4.76
N LEU A 290 -15.11 15.78 -4.76
CA LEU A 290 -13.97 15.93 -3.84
C LEU A 290 -14.40 15.89 -2.36
N ARG A 291 -15.53 16.54 -2.04
CA ARG A 291 -16.13 16.53 -0.68
C ARG A 291 -16.70 15.17 -0.26
N LEU A 292 -16.88 14.22 -1.18
CA LEU A 292 -17.22 12.83 -0.84
C LEU A 292 -15.96 12.00 -0.50
N THR A 293 -14.76 12.49 -0.80
CA THR A 293 -13.50 11.74 -0.69
C THR A 293 -12.51 12.28 0.33
N SER A 294 -12.66 13.53 0.81
CA SER A 294 -11.79 14.12 1.84
C SER A 294 -12.49 15.31 2.52
N PRO A 295 -12.36 15.49 3.85
CA PRO A 295 -12.87 16.66 4.57
C PRO A 295 -11.96 17.89 4.33
N GLU A 296 -12.46 19.09 4.63
CA GLU A 296 -11.75 20.34 4.33
C GLU A 296 -10.56 20.63 5.26
N ASP A 297 -10.43 19.89 6.38
CA ASP A 297 -9.42 20.02 7.43
C ASP A 297 -8.34 18.92 7.43
N SER A 298 -8.35 18.01 6.45
CA SER A 298 -7.34 16.95 6.29
C SER A 298 -5.91 17.52 6.17
N ASP A 299 -4.95 16.95 6.91
CA ASP A 299 -3.52 17.29 6.80
C ASP A 299 -2.77 16.46 5.74
N VAL A 300 -3.52 15.65 4.97
CA VAL A 300 -3.04 14.76 3.92
C VAL A 300 -3.59 15.20 2.56
N ARG A 301 -2.73 15.19 1.54
CA ARG A 301 -3.11 15.53 0.17
C ARG A 301 -3.45 14.27 -0.63
N TYR A 302 -4.59 14.28 -1.32
CA TYR A 302 -5.04 13.17 -2.16
C TYR A 302 -4.82 13.46 -3.65
N GLN A 303 -4.16 12.53 -4.34
CA GLN A 303 -4.14 12.49 -5.79
C GLN A 303 -5.57 12.20 -6.29
N THR A 304 -6.04 12.96 -7.27
CA THR A 304 -7.44 12.87 -7.77
C THR A 304 -7.52 12.52 -9.25
N THR A 305 -6.47 11.87 -9.78
CA THR A 305 -6.33 11.50 -11.18
C THR A 305 -7.51 10.68 -11.70
N PHE A 306 -8.05 9.75 -10.91
CA PHE A 306 -9.24 8.98 -11.27
C PHE A 306 -10.47 9.88 -11.56
N MET A 307 -10.66 10.97 -10.81
CA MET A 307 -11.69 11.97 -11.08
C MET A 307 -11.39 12.78 -12.35
N ASP A 308 -10.13 13.06 -12.65
CA ASP A 308 -9.74 13.77 -13.87
C ASP A 308 -9.94 12.93 -15.13
N ARG A 309 -9.65 11.61 -15.08
CA ARG A 309 -10.01 10.66 -16.15
C ARG A 309 -11.53 10.61 -16.34
N TYR A 310 -12.28 10.51 -15.25
CA TYR A 310 -13.74 10.44 -15.28
C TYR A 310 -14.36 11.71 -15.88
N MET A 311 -13.88 12.89 -15.48
CA MET A 311 -14.28 14.18 -16.04
C MET A 311 -13.89 14.38 -17.51
N ALA A 312 -12.99 13.57 -18.05
CA ALA A 312 -12.64 13.53 -19.47
C ALA A 312 -13.45 12.49 -20.28
N ASP A 313 -14.35 11.76 -19.63
CA ASP A 313 -15.02 10.55 -20.14
C ASP A 313 -14.03 9.43 -20.56
N ASP A 314 -12.82 9.42 -20.00
CA ASP A 314 -11.75 8.46 -20.31
C ASP A 314 -11.91 7.18 -19.47
N LYS A 315 -12.92 6.38 -19.84
CA LYS A 315 -13.22 5.10 -19.19
C LYS A 315 -12.07 4.09 -19.31
N ASP A 316 -11.32 4.14 -20.42
CA ASP A 316 -10.21 3.23 -20.66
C ASP A 316 -9.02 3.53 -19.74
N ALA A 317 -8.75 4.81 -19.44
CA ALA A 317 -7.77 5.17 -18.42
C ALA A 317 -8.21 4.71 -17.03
N ILE A 318 -9.47 4.88 -16.63
CA ILE A 318 -9.97 4.35 -15.34
C ILE A 318 -9.84 2.83 -15.28
N ALA A 319 -10.17 2.12 -16.37
CA ALA A 319 -10.05 0.67 -16.43
C ALA A 319 -8.60 0.18 -16.28
N ARG A 320 -7.61 0.93 -16.80
CA ARG A 320 -6.17 0.61 -16.69
C ARG A 320 -5.55 1.04 -15.36
N GLU A 321 -5.79 2.29 -14.96
CA GLU A 321 -5.09 2.99 -13.87
C GLU A 321 -5.75 2.75 -12.51
N SER A 322 -7.08 2.57 -12.46
CA SER A 322 -7.85 2.58 -11.21
C SER A 322 -8.67 1.31 -10.96
N ASN A 323 -9.23 0.63 -11.96
CA ASN A 323 -10.02 -0.59 -11.69
C ASN A 323 -9.14 -1.78 -11.25
N VAL A 324 -9.54 -2.46 -10.16
CA VAL A 324 -8.80 -3.59 -9.57
C VAL A 324 -9.52 -4.94 -9.71
N HIS A 325 -10.78 -4.93 -10.14
CA HIS A 325 -11.60 -6.15 -10.31
C HIS A 325 -11.42 -6.87 -11.67
N GLN A 326 -10.59 -6.35 -12.58
CA GLN A 326 -10.51 -6.80 -13.98
C GLN A 326 -9.13 -7.34 -14.38
N GLY A 327 -9.12 -8.29 -15.33
CA GLY A 327 -7.91 -8.74 -16.01
C GLY A 327 -7.02 -9.70 -15.22
N TRP A 328 -7.54 -10.37 -14.20
CA TRP A 328 -6.83 -11.39 -13.44
C TRP A 328 -7.78 -12.50 -12.99
N LYS A 329 -7.25 -13.69 -12.72
CA LYS A 329 -8.00 -14.87 -12.31
C LYS A 329 -7.57 -15.27 -10.89
N PRO A 330 -8.47 -15.33 -9.90
CA PRO A 330 -8.09 -15.74 -8.55
C PRO A 330 -7.59 -17.19 -8.51
N SER A 331 -6.33 -17.40 -8.12
CA SER A 331 -5.83 -18.71 -7.69
C SER A 331 -6.09 -18.94 -6.20
N ARG A 332 -6.31 -17.88 -5.42
CA ARG A 332 -6.67 -17.94 -3.99
C ARG A 332 -8.09 -17.44 -3.70
N PRO A 333 -8.80 -18.00 -2.69
CA PRO A 333 -10.13 -17.55 -2.28
C PRO A 333 -10.24 -16.05 -2.02
N VAL A 334 -11.35 -15.45 -2.46
CA VAL A 334 -11.67 -14.03 -2.26
C VAL A 334 -13.04 -13.91 -1.59
N TYR A 335 -13.06 -13.40 -0.36
CA TYR A 335 -14.26 -13.19 0.43
C TYR A 335 -14.62 -11.71 0.42
N LEU A 336 -15.47 -11.29 -0.53
CA LEU A 336 -15.97 -9.91 -0.57
C LEU A 336 -17.05 -9.72 0.50
N PHE A 337 -17.13 -8.52 1.06
CA PHE A 337 -18.18 -8.14 2.02
C PHE A 337 -18.68 -6.72 1.73
N HIS A 338 -19.99 -6.47 1.71
CA HIS A 338 -20.55 -5.15 1.39
C HIS A 338 -21.92 -4.92 2.03
N GLY A 339 -22.23 -3.68 2.40
CA GLY A 339 -23.58 -3.25 2.82
C GLY A 339 -24.45 -2.83 1.63
N ARG A 340 -25.73 -3.22 1.63
CA ARG A 340 -26.68 -2.88 0.55
C ARG A 340 -27.16 -1.44 0.60
N ASP A 341 -27.15 -0.82 1.78
CA ASP A 341 -27.50 0.58 2.01
C ASP A 341 -26.25 1.50 1.95
N ASP A 342 -25.12 1.02 1.41
CA ASP A 342 -23.87 1.77 1.36
C ASP A 342 -23.95 2.95 0.38
N GLN A 343 -23.84 4.15 0.95
CA GLN A 343 -23.84 5.41 0.21
C GLN A 343 -22.45 6.05 0.08
N THR A 344 -21.43 5.52 0.75
CA THR A 344 -20.04 5.99 0.64
C THR A 344 -19.36 5.27 -0.52
N VAL A 345 -19.40 3.93 -0.52
CA VAL A 345 -18.95 3.08 -1.62
C VAL A 345 -20.15 2.26 -2.10
N PRO A 346 -20.75 2.58 -3.26
CA PRO A 346 -21.97 1.92 -3.73
C PRO A 346 -21.81 0.39 -3.81
N TYR A 347 -22.83 -0.35 -3.34
CA TYR A 347 -22.87 -1.83 -3.36
C TYR A 347 -22.64 -2.41 -4.77
N GLU A 348 -23.00 -1.67 -5.81
CA GLU A 348 -22.75 -1.99 -7.21
C GLU A 348 -21.26 -2.24 -7.52
N SER A 349 -20.33 -1.59 -6.79
CA SER A 349 -18.88 -1.86 -6.90
C SER A 349 -18.54 -3.28 -6.44
N GLY A 350 -19.04 -3.69 -5.27
CA GLY A 350 -18.85 -5.04 -4.74
C GLY A 350 -19.49 -6.11 -5.61
N LEU A 351 -20.70 -5.83 -6.12
CA LEU A 351 -21.41 -6.72 -7.04
C LEU A 351 -20.73 -6.83 -8.41
N SER A 352 -20.22 -5.73 -8.96
CA SER A 352 -19.43 -5.71 -10.21
C SER A 352 -18.19 -6.59 -10.06
N ALA A 353 -17.42 -6.39 -8.98
CA ALA A 353 -16.22 -7.18 -8.71
C ALA A 353 -16.51 -8.67 -8.49
N TYR A 354 -17.55 -8.99 -7.71
CA TYR A 354 -18.00 -10.37 -7.51
C TYR A 354 -18.30 -11.07 -8.84
N ASN A 355 -19.12 -10.44 -9.69
CA ASN A 355 -19.51 -11.01 -10.98
C ASN A 355 -18.31 -11.18 -11.92
N THR A 356 -17.44 -10.17 -12.02
CA THR A 356 -16.27 -10.20 -12.90
C THR A 356 -15.27 -11.26 -12.48
N LEU A 357 -14.89 -11.33 -11.21
CA LEU A 357 -13.91 -12.31 -10.72
C LEU A 357 -14.47 -13.74 -10.79
N ARG A 358 -15.75 -13.94 -10.45
CA ARG A 358 -16.41 -15.24 -10.60
C ARG A 358 -16.45 -15.71 -12.06
N ALA A 359 -16.62 -14.81 -13.02
CA ALA A 359 -16.61 -15.13 -14.45
C ALA A 359 -15.25 -15.61 -14.99
N GLN A 360 -14.13 -15.25 -14.34
CA GLN A 360 -12.79 -15.77 -14.69
C GLN A 360 -12.58 -17.23 -14.24
N GLY A 361 -13.42 -17.72 -13.33
CA GLY A 361 -13.25 -18.99 -12.63
C GLY A 361 -11.98 -19.03 -11.78
N GLY A 362 -11.57 -20.23 -11.36
CA GLY A 362 -10.43 -20.42 -10.44
C GLY A 362 -10.90 -20.73 -9.03
N SER A 363 -10.26 -20.12 -8.03
CA SER A 363 -10.63 -20.29 -6.63
C SER A 363 -11.97 -19.61 -6.28
N PRO A 364 -12.63 -20.03 -5.18
CA PRO A 364 -13.91 -19.48 -4.78
C PRO A 364 -13.89 -17.96 -4.57
N VAL A 365 -14.86 -17.28 -5.17
CA VAL A 365 -15.17 -15.87 -4.91
C VAL A 365 -16.57 -15.82 -4.30
N THR A 366 -16.70 -15.20 -3.13
CA THR A 366 -17.99 -14.96 -2.46
C THR A 366 -18.25 -13.47 -2.29
N LEU A 367 -19.52 -13.10 -2.14
CA LEU A 367 -19.96 -11.79 -1.70
C LEU A 367 -20.90 -12.00 -0.50
N HIS A 368 -20.51 -11.44 0.63
CA HIS A 368 -21.26 -11.50 1.89
C HIS A 368 -21.97 -10.17 2.10
N ASP A 369 -23.29 -10.21 2.17
CA ASP A 369 -24.09 -9.04 2.49
C ASP A 369 -24.04 -8.78 3.99
N CYS A 370 -23.75 -7.54 4.37
CA CYS A 370 -23.89 -7.05 5.74
C CYS A 370 -25.35 -7.16 6.21
N THR A 371 -25.56 -7.70 7.42
CA THR A 371 -26.89 -7.93 8.00
C THR A 371 -27.35 -6.81 8.94
N HIS A 372 -26.46 -5.87 9.32
CA HIS A 372 -26.85 -4.65 10.03
C HIS A 372 -27.96 -3.88 9.28
N THR A 373 -28.91 -3.28 10.01
CA THR A 373 -30.00 -2.48 9.43
C THR A 373 -30.01 -1.07 10.03
N PRO A 374 -29.80 0.00 9.23
CA PRO A 374 -29.45 -0.01 7.80
C PRO A 374 -28.01 -0.50 7.56
N SER A 375 -27.78 -1.18 6.44
CA SER A 375 -26.50 -1.78 6.04
C SER A 375 -25.56 -0.76 5.38
N ARG A 376 -25.26 0.32 6.11
CA ARG A 376 -24.42 1.45 5.67
C ARG A 376 -22.93 1.18 5.90
N HIS A 377 -22.08 1.95 5.21
CA HIS A 377 -20.62 1.78 5.16
C HIS A 377 -19.97 1.56 6.54
N THR A 378 -20.20 2.49 7.47
CA THR A 378 -19.58 2.48 8.80
C THR A 378 -20.18 1.43 9.73
N GLU A 379 -21.51 1.30 9.71
CA GLU A 379 -22.29 0.38 10.53
C GLU A 379 -22.00 -1.10 10.20
N CYS A 380 -21.47 -1.37 9.00
CA CYS A 380 -21.07 -2.69 8.55
C CYS A 380 -19.63 -3.10 8.90
N VAL A 381 -18.80 -2.19 9.45
CA VAL A 381 -17.39 -2.48 9.82
C VAL A 381 -17.25 -3.55 10.92
N PRO A 382 -18.05 -3.55 12.02
CA PRO A 382 -17.89 -4.56 13.07
C PRO A 382 -18.23 -5.97 12.59
N GLU A 383 -19.25 -6.11 11.75
CA GLU A 383 -19.65 -7.38 11.15
C GLU A 383 -18.60 -7.89 10.15
N TYR A 384 -18.06 -7.01 9.29
CA TYR A 384 -16.94 -7.32 8.41
C TYR A 384 -15.73 -7.86 9.19
N PHE A 385 -15.32 -7.17 10.27
CA PHE A 385 -14.15 -7.56 11.05
C PHE A 385 -14.35 -8.93 11.71
N LEU A 386 -15.53 -9.15 12.31
CA LEU A 386 -15.88 -10.41 12.95
C LEU A 386 -15.97 -11.57 11.95
N LEU A 387 -16.54 -11.35 10.76
CA LEU A 387 -16.57 -12.34 9.69
C LEU A 387 -15.16 -12.69 9.21
N THR A 388 -14.31 -11.67 8.99
CA THR A 388 -12.92 -11.83 8.55
C THR A 388 -12.10 -12.65 9.54
N VAL A 389 -12.15 -12.30 10.83
CA VAL A 389 -11.46 -13.05 11.90
C VAL A 389 -11.94 -14.49 11.98
N ARG A 390 -13.26 -14.72 11.93
CA ARG A 390 -13.85 -16.08 11.96
C ARG A 390 -13.42 -16.90 10.75
N GLN A 391 -13.45 -16.33 9.55
CA GLN A 391 -13.12 -17.04 8.32
C GLN A 391 -11.61 -17.36 8.25
N MET A 392 -10.72 -16.45 8.65
CA MET A 392 -9.29 -16.76 8.80
C MET A 392 -9.06 -17.90 9.80
N ALA A 393 -9.71 -17.85 10.96
CA ALA A 393 -9.58 -18.87 12.01
C ALA A 393 -10.06 -20.29 11.60
N THR A 394 -10.77 -20.45 10.48
CA THR A 394 -11.11 -21.79 9.94
C THR A 394 -9.92 -22.51 9.32
N THR A 395 -8.86 -21.79 8.94
CA THR A 395 -7.67 -22.34 8.24
C THR A 395 -6.34 -21.94 8.88
N ALA A 396 -6.33 -20.89 9.69
CA ALA A 396 -5.14 -20.40 10.37
C ALA A 396 -4.70 -21.37 11.46
N ARG A 397 -3.42 -21.76 11.43
CA ARG A 397 -2.78 -22.59 12.45
C ARG A 397 -1.96 -21.71 13.39
N ASP A 398 -1.51 -22.29 14.50
CA ASP A 398 -0.55 -21.67 15.42
C ASP A 398 -1.01 -20.32 16.02
N LEU A 399 -2.32 -20.16 16.27
CA LEU A 399 -2.96 -18.94 16.80
C LEU A 399 -2.90 -18.79 18.33
#